data_AF-A0A532AP64-F1
#
_entry.id   AF-A0A532AP64-F1
#
_cell.length_a   1.000
_cell.length_b   1.000
_cell.length_c   1.000
_cell.angle_alpha   90.00
_cell.angle_beta   90.00
_cell.angle_gamma   90.00
#
_symmetry.space_group_name_H-M   'P 1'
#
loop_
_entity.id
_entity.type
_entity.pdbx_description
1 polymer ?
#
loop_
_entity_poly.entity_id
_entity_poly.type
_entity_poly.pdbx_seq_one_letter_code
_entity_poly.pdbx_strand_id
1 'polypeptide(L)'
;VLAIPPAWTDVWISPDADGHIQATGRDQRGRKQYRYHQHWAEERDGVKYSSLIAFAESLPELRRQIDVDLRRHGLPLERVVAAIVWLLDNTMIRVGNAAYARDNKSFGLTTLRDRHVDIKGSSLRFAFIGKSGKEWRLKLVDRRIAKVVRGAQDLP
;
A
#
# COMPACT_ATOMS: atom_id res chain seq x y z
N VAL A 1 -16.24 12.54 -25.34
CA VAL A 1 -16.53 13.75 -24.54
C VAL A 1 -15.76 13.66 -23.23
N LEU A 2 -14.93 14.66 -22.93
CA LEU A 2 -14.18 14.73 -21.67
C LEU A 2 -15.13 15.13 -20.54
N ALA A 3 -15.76 14.16 -19.88
CA ALA A 3 -16.67 14.41 -18.75
C ALA A 3 -15.89 14.79 -17.48
N ILE A 4 -15.57 16.08 -17.34
CA ILE A 4 -14.96 16.65 -16.13
C ILE A 4 -16.07 16.85 -15.09
N PRO A 5 -15.92 16.32 -13.86
CA PRO A 5 -16.91 16.53 -12.82
C PRO A 5 -17.08 18.03 -12.51
N PRO A 6 -18.30 18.56 -12.47
CA PRO A 6 -18.54 20.00 -12.27
C PRO A 6 -18.11 20.49 -10.88
N ALA A 7 -17.93 19.57 -9.92
CA ALA A 7 -17.44 19.89 -8.58
C ALA A 7 -15.92 20.10 -8.49
N TRP A 8 -15.17 19.99 -9.60
CA TRP A 8 -13.74 20.26 -9.60
C TRP A 8 -13.43 21.76 -9.67
N THR A 9 -12.46 22.21 -8.89
CA THR A 9 -11.89 23.58 -8.96
C THR A 9 -10.50 23.55 -9.59
N ASP A 10 -9.91 24.72 -9.89
CA ASP A 10 -8.58 24.85 -10.52
C ASP A 10 -8.40 23.93 -11.75
N VAL A 11 -9.43 23.88 -12.60
CA VAL A 11 -9.45 22.97 -13.75
C VAL A 11 -8.48 23.46 -14.82
N TRP A 12 -7.60 22.57 -15.24
CA TRP A 12 -6.76 22.72 -16.43
C TRP A 12 -7.17 21.66 -17.46
N ILE A 13 -7.30 22.07 -18.72
CA ILE A 13 -7.64 21.21 -19.85
C ILE A 13 -6.47 21.26 -20.84
N SER A 14 -6.06 20.09 -21.33
CA SER A 14 -5.02 20.00 -22.36
C SER A 14 -5.49 20.68 -23.65
N PRO A 15 -4.65 21.53 -24.28
CA PRO A 15 -4.95 22.07 -25.61
C PRO A 15 -4.76 21.01 -26.70
N ASP A 16 -4.01 19.94 -26.42
CA ASP A 16 -3.77 18.82 -27.31
C ASP A 16 -4.76 17.68 -27.02
N ALA A 17 -5.52 17.30 -28.06
CA ALA A 17 -6.48 16.21 -28.01
C ALA A 17 -5.81 14.84 -27.81
N ASP A 18 -4.56 14.68 -28.23
CA ASP A 18 -3.77 13.44 -28.10
C ASP A 18 -2.87 13.45 -26.85
N GLY A 19 -2.91 14.52 -26.05
CA GLY A 19 -2.16 14.63 -24.81
C GLY A 19 -2.52 13.53 -23.80
N HIS A 20 -1.53 12.81 -23.27
CA HIS A 20 -1.73 11.71 -22.33
C HIS A 20 -2.58 12.08 -21.09
N ILE A 21 -2.48 13.33 -20.60
CA ILE A 21 -3.39 13.91 -19.61
C ILE A 21 -4.31 14.90 -20.34
N GLN A 22 -5.61 14.67 -20.28
CA GLN A 22 -6.63 15.50 -20.92
C GLN A 22 -7.15 16.62 -20.02
N ALA A 23 -7.22 16.38 -18.71
CA ALA A 23 -7.54 17.42 -17.74
C ALA A 23 -6.97 17.12 -16.36
N THR A 24 -6.74 18.17 -15.59
CA THR A 24 -6.56 18.08 -14.15
C THR A 24 -7.48 19.06 -13.43
N GLY A 25 -7.75 18.82 -12.16
CA GLY A 25 -8.49 19.74 -11.30
C GLY A 25 -8.31 19.36 -9.85
N ARG A 26 -8.98 20.05 -8.95
CA ARG A 26 -9.01 19.74 -7.52
C ARG A 26 -10.41 19.31 -7.12
N ASP A 27 -10.51 18.22 -6.37
CA ASP A 27 -11.80 17.82 -5.79
C ASP A 27 -12.18 18.66 -4.57
N GLN A 28 -13.36 18.39 -3.99
CA GLN A 28 -13.86 19.07 -2.79
C GLN A 28 -12.93 18.96 -1.56
N ARG A 29 -11.94 18.05 -1.59
CA ARG A 29 -10.92 17.89 -0.55
C ARG A 29 -9.58 18.53 -0.95
N GLY A 30 -9.54 19.32 -2.02
CA GLY A 30 -8.35 19.99 -2.54
C GLY A 30 -7.35 19.07 -3.24
N ARG A 31 -7.66 17.78 -3.41
CA ARG A 31 -6.74 16.78 -3.98
C ARG A 31 -6.70 16.94 -5.48
N LYS A 32 -5.49 16.93 -6.06
CA LYS A 32 -5.32 16.95 -7.52
C LYS A 32 -5.86 15.67 -8.13
N GLN A 33 -6.81 15.82 -9.04
CA GLN A 33 -7.44 14.76 -9.82
C GLN A 33 -6.98 14.85 -11.28
N TYR A 34 -7.00 13.72 -11.96
CA TYR A 34 -6.51 13.57 -13.33
C TYR A 34 -7.58 12.90 -14.20
N ARG A 35 -7.70 13.37 -15.44
CA ARG A 35 -8.35 12.67 -16.55
C ARG A 35 -7.29 12.35 -17.59
N TYR A 36 -7.09 11.07 -17.87
CA TYR A 36 -6.17 10.61 -18.91
C TYR A 36 -6.90 10.47 -20.25
N HIS A 37 -6.15 10.55 -21.34
CA HIS A 37 -6.65 10.16 -22.65
C HIS A 37 -7.03 8.67 -22.65
N GLN A 38 -8.10 8.30 -23.36
CA GLN A 38 -8.62 6.92 -23.31
C GLN A 38 -7.58 5.91 -23.83
N HIS A 39 -6.98 6.18 -25.00
CA HIS A 39 -5.94 5.32 -25.56
C HIS A 39 -4.71 5.21 -24.65
N TRP A 40 -4.33 6.31 -23.97
CA TRP A 40 -3.25 6.26 -22.98
C TRP A 40 -3.60 5.36 -21.79
N ALA A 41 -4.84 5.40 -21.30
CA ALA A 41 -5.28 4.54 -20.21
C ALA A 41 -5.24 3.06 -20.62
N GLU A 42 -5.73 2.74 -21.83
CA GLU A 42 -5.73 1.39 -22.40
C GLU A 42 -4.31 0.84 -22.59
N GLU A 43 -3.40 1.63 -23.17
CA GLU A 43 -1.99 1.26 -23.33
C GLU A 43 -1.29 1.03 -21.97
N ARG A 44 -1.53 1.92 -21.00
CA ARG A 44 -0.94 1.79 -19.66
C ARG A 44 -1.50 0.60 -18.89
N ASP A 45 -2.77 0.28 -19.08
CA ASP A 45 -3.38 -0.93 -18.53
C ASP A 45 -2.76 -2.19 -19.16
N GLY A 46 -2.48 -2.20 -20.46
CA GLY A 46 -1.74 -3.28 -21.13
C GLY A 46 -0.31 -3.46 -20.61
N VAL A 47 0.45 -2.37 -20.47
CA VAL A 47 1.83 -2.37 -19.93
C VAL A 47 1.87 -2.84 -18.46
N LYS A 48 0.81 -2.60 -17.69
CA LYS A 48 0.74 -3.10 -16.31
C LYS A 48 0.81 -4.63 -16.26
N TYR A 49 0.16 -5.33 -17.19
CA TYR A 49 0.19 -6.79 -17.22
C TYR A 49 1.53 -7.35 -17.70
N SER A 50 2.20 -6.69 -18.64
CA SER A 50 3.51 -7.15 -19.11
C SER A 50 4.57 -7.12 -18.00
N SER A 51 4.49 -6.14 -17.08
CA SER A 51 5.39 -6.06 -15.92
C SER A 51 5.21 -7.20 -14.90
N LEU A 52 4.09 -7.91 -14.92
CA LEU A 52 3.81 -8.99 -13.96
C LEU A 52 4.72 -10.20 -14.15
N ILE A 53 5.16 -10.48 -15.38
CA ILE A 53 6.06 -11.60 -15.67
C ILE A 53 7.41 -11.36 -15.01
N ALA A 54 8.05 -10.22 -15.31
CA ALA A 54 9.31 -9.83 -14.70
C ALA A 54 9.21 -9.74 -13.16
N PHE A 55 8.06 -9.25 -12.64
CA PHE A 55 7.82 -9.27 -11.20
C PHE A 55 7.77 -10.70 -10.64
N ALA A 56 7.01 -11.60 -11.27
CA ALA A 56 6.91 -12.99 -10.84
C ALA A 56 8.26 -13.71 -10.87
N GLU A 57 9.09 -13.46 -11.88
CA GLU A 57 10.46 -13.99 -11.99
C GLU A 57 11.38 -13.47 -10.87
N SER A 58 11.13 -12.26 -10.35
CA SER A 58 11.88 -11.69 -9.23
C SER A 58 11.46 -12.19 -7.85
N LEU A 59 10.27 -12.79 -7.71
CA LEU A 59 9.73 -13.22 -6.41
C LEU A 59 10.60 -14.24 -5.66
N PRO A 60 11.20 -15.26 -6.31
CA PRO A 60 12.06 -16.22 -5.61
C PRO A 60 13.25 -15.54 -4.93
N GLU A 61 13.91 -14.61 -5.62
CA GLU A 61 15.06 -13.88 -5.09
C GLU A 61 14.63 -12.92 -3.96
N LEU A 62 13.52 -12.19 -4.15
CA LEU A 62 12.95 -11.34 -3.11
C LEU A 62 12.63 -12.15 -1.84
N ARG A 63 11.97 -13.31 -1.97
CA ARG A 63 11.61 -14.17 -0.83
C ARG A 63 12.84 -14.74 -0.12
N ARG A 64 13.88 -15.10 -0.88
CA ARG A 64 15.18 -15.51 -0.32
C ARG A 64 15.80 -14.39 0.51
N GLN A 65 15.78 -13.16 0.00
CA GLN A 65 16.31 -11.99 0.71
C GLN A 65 15.51 -11.68 1.99
N ILE A 66 14.17 -11.77 1.94
CA ILE A 66 13.30 -11.64 3.12
C ILE A 66 13.71 -12.65 4.20
N ASP A 67 13.91 -13.92 3.83
CA ASP A 67 14.31 -14.96 4.78
C ASP A 67 15.68 -14.70 5.41
N VAL A 68 16.63 -14.15 4.64
CA VAL A 68 17.95 -13.72 5.16
C VAL A 68 17.79 -12.60 6.18
N ASP A 69 17.04 -11.54 5.84
CA ASP A 69 16.92 -10.36 6.70
C ASP A 69 16.07 -10.62 7.95
N LEU A 70 15.08 -11.51 7.89
CA LEU A 70 14.30 -11.94 9.07
C LEU A 70 15.13 -12.66 10.14
N ARG A 71 16.28 -13.23 9.77
CA ARG A 71 17.22 -13.93 10.68
C ARG A 71 18.14 -12.97 11.44
N ARG A 72 18.20 -11.68 11.07
CA ARG A 72 19.04 -10.68 11.77
C ARG A 72 18.65 -10.57 13.25
N HIS A 73 19.63 -10.28 14.10
CA HIS A 73 19.40 -10.05 15.53
C HIS A 73 18.85 -8.64 15.76
N GLY A 74 18.05 -8.44 16.82
CA GLY A 74 17.47 -7.14 17.18
C GLY A 74 16.38 -6.68 16.20
N LEU A 75 16.15 -5.37 16.11
CA LEU A 75 15.19 -4.74 15.19
C LEU A 75 15.88 -3.76 14.23
N PRO A 76 16.92 -4.16 13.50
CA PRO A 76 17.52 -3.28 12.49
C PRO A 76 16.51 -3.04 11.35
N LEU A 77 16.71 -1.95 10.63
CA LEU A 77 15.82 -1.51 9.55
C LEU A 77 15.49 -2.65 8.57
N GLU A 78 16.49 -3.42 8.14
CA GLU A 78 16.32 -4.49 7.16
C GLU A 78 15.38 -5.58 7.67
N ARG A 79 15.46 -5.91 8.96
CA ARG A 79 14.60 -6.93 9.57
C ARG A 79 13.14 -6.45 9.63
N VAL A 80 12.93 -5.20 10.00
CA VAL A 80 11.59 -4.60 10.07
C VAL A 80 11.00 -4.48 8.66
N VAL A 81 11.78 -4.02 7.68
CA VAL A 81 11.37 -3.96 6.27
C VAL A 81 11.04 -5.35 5.74
N ALA A 82 11.87 -6.36 6.00
CA ALA A 82 11.59 -7.73 5.58
C ALA A 82 10.27 -8.27 6.17
N ALA A 83 9.96 -7.95 7.44
CA ALA A 83 8.67 -8.32 8.03
C ALA A 83 7.49 -7.59 7.37
N ILE A 84 7.64 -6.30 7.02
CA ILE A 84 6.61 -5.54 6.29
C ILE A 84 6.39 -6.15 4.90
N VAL A 85 7.46 -6.45 4.15
CA VAL A 85 7.36 -7.04 2.81
C VAL A 85 6.77 -8.45 2.87
N TRP A 86 7.15 -9.25 3.86
CA TRP A 86 6.54 -10.55 4.08
C TRP A 86 5.03 -10.42 4.34
N LEU A 87 4.61 -9.46 5.17
CA LEU A 87 3.20 -9.20 5.42
C LEU A 87 2.48 -8.74 4.16
N LEU A 88 3.09 -7.94 3.29
CA LEU A 88 2.52 -7.57 1.99
C LEU A 88 2.21 -8.82 1.14
N ASP A 89 3.20 -9.71 1.00
CA ASP A 89 3.11 -10.93 0.18
C ASP A 89 2.06 -11.92 0.73
N ASN A 90 1.81 -11.92 2.05
CA ASN A 90 0.97 -12.93 2.70
C ASN A 90 -0.41 -12.46 3.18
N THR A 91 -0.70 -11.15 3.19
CA THR A 91 -1.94 -10.62 3.81
C THR A 91 -2.75 -9.69 2.93
N MET A 92 -2.21 -9.24 1.79
CA MET A 92 -2.84 -8.23 0.90
C MET A 92 -3.15 -6.89 1.57
N ILE A 93 -2.69 -6.67 2.81
CA ILE A 93 -2.80 -5.39 3.48
C ILE A 93 -1.99 -4.37 2.67
N ARG A 94 -2.54 -3.18 2.46
CA ARG A 94 -1.82 -2.13 1.75
C ARG A 94 -0.67 -1.60 2.59
N VAL A 95 0.38 -1.10 1.93
CA VAL A 95 1.53 -0.46 2.58
C VAL A 95 1.09 0.59 3.60
N GLY A 96 0.15 1.48 3.25
CA GLY A 96 -0.27 2.58 4.11
C GLY A 96 0.53 3.87 3.87
N ASN A 97 -0.05 5.00 4.24
CA ASN A 97 0.55 6.32 4.07
C ASN A 97 0.19 7.19 5.27
N ALA A 98 1.18 7.81 5.92
CA ALA A 98 1.00 8.59 7.15
C ALA A 98 0.04 9.76 7.00
N ALA A 99 0.05 10.47 5.85
CA ALA A 99 -0.89 11.56 5.59
C ALA A 99 -2.34 11.03 5.55
N TYR A 100 -2.57 9.95 4.80
CA TYR A 100 -3.90 9.33 4.71
C TYR A 100 -4.39 8.76 6.05
N ALA A 101 -3.50 8.21 6.86
CA ALA A 101 -3.84 7.68 8.18
C ALA A 101 -4.30 8.77 9.15
N ARG A 102 -3.66 9.95 9.12
CA ARG A 102 -4.07 11.11 9.92
C ARG A 102 -5.43 11.65 9.47
N ASP A 103 -5.59 11.86 8.16
CA ASP A 103 -6.75 12.59 7.64
C ASP A 103 -8.02 11.72 7.52
N ASN A 104 -7.86 10.40 7.35
CA ASN A 104 -8.99 9.50 7.09
C ASN A 104 -9.17 8.41 8.16
N LYS A 105 -8.35 8.41 9.21
CA LYS A 105 -8.33 7.35 10.24
C LYS A 105 -8.29 5.94 9.63
N SER A 106 -7.59 5.80 8.50
CA SER A 106 -7.48 4.58 7.70
C SER A 106 -6.03 4.10 7.67
N PHE A 107 -5.78 2.83 7.98
CA PHE A 107 -4.45 2.29 8.24
C PHE A 107 -4.03 1.25 7.18
N GLY A 108 -2.72 1.07 7.08
CA GLY A 108 -2.00 0.03 6.34
C GLY A 108 -0.70 -0.32 7.08
N LEU A 109 0.07 -1.28 6.59
CA LEU A 109 1.21 -1.90 7.31
C LEU A 109 2.15 -0.89 8.00
N THR A 110 2.55 0.18 7.31
CA THR A 110 3.49 1.20 7.81
C THR A 110 2.85 2.25 8.73
N THR A 111 1.55 2.12 8.99
CA THR A 111 0.75 3.06 9.80
C THR A 111 -0.08 2.35 10.87
N LEU A 112 0.08 1.02 11.01
CA LEU A 112 -0.51 0.28 12.10
C LEU A 112 0.01 0.81 13.45
N ARG A 113 -0.76 0.56 14.51
CA ARG A 113 -0.49 0.95 15.89
C ARG A 113 -0.71 -0.27 16.76
N ASP A 114 -0.26 -0.24 18.01
CA ASP A 114 -0.31 -1.42 18.88
C ASP A 114 -1.72 -1.97 19.03
N ARG A 115 -2.71 -1.09 19.18
CA ARG A 115 -4.14 -1.45 19.24
C ARG A 115 -4.69 -2.20 18.01
N HIS A 116 -3.99 -2.17 16.88
CA HIS A 116 -4.45 -2.81 15.64
C HIS A 116 -3.97 -4.26 15.49
N VAL A 117 -3.08 -4.74 16.37
CA VAL A 117 -2.60 -6.11 16.31
C VAL A 117 -2.48 -6.73 17.70
N ASP A 118 -3.14 -7.88 17.87
CA ASP A 118 -3.03 -8.69 19.08
C ASP A 118 -2.17 -9.92 18.79
N ILE A 119 -1.19 -10.20 19.67
CA ILE A 119 -0.19 -11.25 19.48
C ILE A 119 -0.30 -12.26 20.63
N LYS A 120 -0.61 -13.52 20.30
CA LYS A 120 -0.61 -14.65 21.26
C LYS A 120 0.32 -15.75 20.77
N GLY A 121 1.47 -15.93 21.44
CA GLY A 121 2.50 -16.87 21.00
C GLY A 121 3.05 -16.50 19.62
N SER A 122 2.83 -17.36 18.63
CA SER A 122 3.14 -17.15 17.21
C SER A 122 1.96 -16.65 16.37
N SER A 123 0.77 -16.49 16.96
CA SER A 123 -0.42 -16.02 16.26
C SER A 123 -0.55 -14.50 16.36
N LEU A 124 -0.78 -13.86 15.22
CA LEU A 124 -1.12 -12.44 15.12
C LEU A 124 -2.57 -12.30 14.63
N ARG A 125 -3.33 -11.40 15.24
CA ARG A 125 -4.66 -11.00 14.80
C ARG A 125 -4.66 -9.51 14.52
N PHE A 126 -4.88 -9.13 13.25
CA PHE A 126 -5.02 -7.74 12.86
C PHE A 126 -6.49 -7.34 12.88
N ALA A 127 -6.77 -6.16 13.42
CA ALA A 127 -8.09 -5.53 13.41
C ALA A 127 -7.94 -4.00 13.22
N PHE A 128 -8.33 -3.49 12.05
CA PHE A 128 -8.21 -2.05 11.75
C PHE A 128 -9.15 -1.62 10.61
N ILE A 129 -9.34 -0.31 10.48
CA ILE A 129 -10.04 0.31 9.33
C ILE A 129 -9.01 0.62 8.25
N GLY A 130 -9.18 0.05 7.05
CA GLY A 130 -8.33 0.28 5.90
C GLY A 130 -8.87 1.35 4.94
N LYS A 131 -8.26 1.42 3.75
CA LYS A 131 -8.70 2.32 2.67
C LYS A 131 -10.22 2.20 2.42
N SER A 132 -10.86 3.36 2.25
CA SER A 132 -12.30 3.51 2.01
C SER A 132 -13.18 3.04 3.17
N GLY A 133 -12.68 3.07 4.42
CA GLY A 133 -13.45 2.69 5.60
C GLY A 133 -13.66 1.18 5.77
N LYS A 134 -13.04 0.35 4.92
CA LYS A 134 -13.23 -1.10 4.96
C LYS A 134 -12.62 -1.70 6.23
N GLU A 135 -13.40 -2.46 6.98
CA GLU A 135 -12.89 -3.23 8.12
C GLU A 135 -12.00 -4.39 7.65
N TRP A 136 -10.83 -4.51 8.29
CA TRP A 136 -9.91 -5.63 8.12
C TRP A 136 -9.84 -6.43 9.41
N ARG A 137 -10.11 -7.73 9.29
CA ARG A 137 -9.88 -8.72 10.35
C ARG A 137 -9.21 -9.93 9.71
N LEU A 138 -7.96 -10.20 10.10
CA LEU A 138 -7.25 -11.39 9.63
C LEU A 138 -6.39 -11.98 10.74
N LYS A 139 -6.16 -13.29 10.64
CA LYS A 139 -5.31 -14.05 11.54
C LYS A 139 -4.21 -14.70 10.72
N LEU A 140 -2.98 -14.62 11.21
CA LEU A 140 -1.85 -15.38 10.67
C LEU A 140 -1.03 -16.00 11.78
N VAL A 141 -0.23 -17.00 11.43
CA VAL A 141 0.64 -17.70 12.37
C VAL A 141 2.04 -17.77 11.76
N ASP A 142 2.95 -16.94 12.26
CA ASP A 142 4.38 -17.02 11.92
C ASP A 142 5.18 -16.52 13.13
N ARG A 143 6.07 -17.39 13.65
CA ARG A 143 6.87 -17.10 14.86
C ARG A 143 7.84 -15.94 14.65
N ARG A 144 8.42 -15.81 13.46
CA ARG A 144 9.42 -14.79 13.13
C ARG A 144 8.73 -13.43 13.09
N ILE A 145 7.59 -13.35 12.41
CA ILE A 145 6.79 -12.13 12.30
C ILE A 145 6.23 -11.72 13.65
N ALA A 146 5.67 -12.66 14.42
CA ALA A 146 5.20 -12.39 15.78
C ALA A 146 6.30 -11.78 16.67
N LYS A 147 7.56 -12.25 16.54
CA LYS A 147 8.70 -11.71 17.28
C LYS A 147 9.06 -10.29 16.86
N VAL A 148 9.05 -9.99 15.55
CA VAL A 148 9.35 -8.64 15.04
C VAL A 148 8.26 -7.66 15.44
N VAL A 149 6.99 -8.01 15.23
CA VAL A 149 5.86 -7.13 15.56
C VAL A 149 5.79 -6.88 17.07
N ARG A 150 5.97 -7.91 17.92
CA ARG A 150 6.03 -7.73 19.37
C ARG A 150 7.16 -6.79 19.78
N GLY A 151 8.37 -7.04 19.27
CA GLY A 151 9.50 -6.17 19.57
C GLY A 151 9.28 -4.71 19.16
N ALA A 152 8.51 -4.47 18.08
CA ALA A 152 8.13 -3.12 17.68
C ALA A 152 7.07 -2.48 18.59
N GLN A 153 6.15 -3.28 19.16
CA GLN A 153 5.17 -2.80 20.16
C GLN A 153 5.82 -2.44 21.51
N ASP A 154 6.97 -3.06 21.82
CA ASP A 154 7.71 -2.82 23.06
C ASP A 154 8.60 -1.56 22.97
N LEU A 155 8.67 -0.89 21.81
CA LEU A 155 9.36 0.39 21.64
C LEU A 155 8.44 1.56 22.04
N PRO A 156 8.97 2.59 22.74
CA PRO A 156 8.18 3.73 23.22
C PRO A 156 7.64 4.64 22.11
#